data_AF-A0ABC9NS70-F1
#
_entry.id   AF-A0ABC9NS70-F1
#
_cell.length_a   1.000
_cell.length_b   1.000
_cell.length_c   1.000
_cell.angle_alpha   90.00
_cell.angle_beta   90.00
_cell.angle_gamma   90.00
#
_symmetry.space_group_name_H-M   'P 1'
#
loop_
_entity.id
_entity.type
_entity.pdbx_description
1 polymer ?
#
loop_
_entity_poly.entity_id
_entity_poly.type
_entity_poly.pdbx_seq_one_letter_code
_entity_poly.pdbx_strand_id
1 'polypeptide(L)'
;MIRERIQQAINERLVSDSPFNVVPESASPAFDGQIPTLKNGVWQKASPMLQARFAHCGRWLSATHGSWLSISDMEMLWQEHIENTFLNEIKMNAEASRDNWDNHVWGLFHSNRLSLFAGSDFSYEMVFLLWLDSSVEPEVWVYDCNGESRYKDFDDYLKAYLCDDVSACSRSWRAE
;
A
#
# COMPACT_ATOMS: atom_id res chain seq x y z
N MET A 1 -16.98 9.77 -4.27
CA MET A 1 -16.75 8.97 -3.04
C MET A 1 -15.27 8.61 -2.83
N ILE A 2 -14.65 7.67 -3.56
CA ILE A 2 -13.22 7.32 -3.31
C ILE A 2 -12.28 8.51 -3.45
N ARG A 3 -12.38 9.25 -4.57
CA ARG A 3 -11.57 10.44 -4.80
C ARG A 3 -11.70 11.48 -3.69
N GLU A 4 -12.91 11.69 -3.18
CA GLU A 4 -13.17 12.63 -2.09
C GLU A 4 -12.54 12.16 -0.78
N ARG A 5 -12.58 10.86 -0.48
CA ARG A 5 -11.90 10.27 0.70
C ARG A 5 -10.39 10.39 0.61
N ILE A 6 -9.81 10.15 -0.57
CA ILE A 6 -8.37 10.38 -0.80
C ILE A 6 -8.04 11.85 -0.56
N GLN A 7 -8.82 12.77 -1.12
CA GLN A 7 -8.61 14.20 -0.90
C GLN A 7 -8.76 14.59 0.58
N GLN A 8 -9.73 14.01 1.28
CA GLN A 8 -9.91 14.22 2.72
C GLN A 8 -8.69 13.74 3.49
N ALA A 9 -8.17 12.55 3.20
CA ALA A 9 -6.99 11.99 3.86
C ALA A 9 -5.75 12.87 3.65
N ILE A 10 -5.58 13.39 2.43
CA ILE A 10 -4.52 14.34 2.11
C ILE A 10 -4.69 15.63 2.93
N ASN A 11 -5.89 16.19 2.96
CA ASN A 11 -6.17 17.43 3.67
C ASN A 11 -5.92 17.28 5.18
N GLU A 12 -6.43 16.22 5.81
CA GLU A 12 -6.24 15.97 7.24
C GLU A 12 -4.76 15.79 7.60
N ARG A 13 -3.99 15.12 6.74
CA ARG A 13 -2.54 15.00 6.94
C ARG A 13 -1.83 16.35 6.86
N LEU A 14 -2.20 17.20 5.89
CA LEU A 14 -1.59 18.52 5.69
C LEU A 14 -1.98 19.55 6.77
N VAL A 15 -3.05 19.32 7.54
CA VAL A 15 -3.46 20.22 8.64
C VAL A 15 -2.48 20.16 9.82
N SER A 16 -1.73 19.08 9.98
CA SER A 16 -0.69 18.98 11.01
C SER A 16 0.57 19.74 10.57
N ASP A 17 1.14 20.59 11.44
CA ASP A 17 2.37 21.37 11.17
C ASP A 17 3.66 20.53 11.23
N SER A 18 3.59 19.25 10.85
CA SER A 18 4.76 18.38 10.81
C SER A 18 5.60 18.63 9.54
N PRO A 19 6.94 18.76 9.65
CA PRO A 19 7.81 18.89 8.47
C PRO A 19 7.80 17.63 7.58
N PHE A 20 7.22 16.53 8.08
CA PHE A 20 7.06 15.28 7.34
C PHE A 20 5.77 15.24 6.51
N ASN A 21 4.89 16.23 6.61
CA ASN A 21 3.64 16.27 5.85
C ASN A 21 3.90 16.85 4.46
N VAL A 22 3.99 15.95 3.48
CA VAL A 22 4.30 16.29 2.10
C VAL A 22 3.03 16.17 1.26
N VAL A 23 2.83 17.13 0.35
CA VAL A 23 1.77 17.05 -0.67
C VAL A 23 2.10 15.87 -1.60
N PRO A 24 1.14 14.98 -1.90
CA PRO A 24 1.38 13.91 -2.86
C PRO A 24 1.86 14.44 -4.21
N GLU A 25 2.71 13.68 -4.88
CA GLU A 25 3.06 13.93 -6.27
C GLU A 25 1.80 13.90 -7.14
N SER A 26 1.81 14.67 -8.23
CA SER A 26 0.72 14.64 -9.21
C SER A 26 0.56 13.24 -9.80
N ALA A 27 -0.68 12.90 -10.20
CA ALA A 27 -0.96 11.68 -10.93
C ALA A 27 -0.06 11.56 -12.18
N SER A 28 0.44 10.36 -12.45
CA SER A 28 1.25 10.11 -13.63
C SER A 28 0.36 10.06 -14.88
N PRO A 29 0.66 10.84 -15.94
CA PRO A 29 -0.08 10.76 -17.20
C PRO A 29 0.18 9.44 -17.95
N ALA A 30 1.19 8.67 -17.55
CA ALA A 30 1.58 7.41 -18.16
C ALA A 30 0.90 6.19 -17.52
N PHE A 31 0.02 6.38 -16.53
CA PHE A 31 -0.70 5.26 -15.92
C PHE A 31 -1.68 4.63 -16.92
N ASP A 32 -1.46 3.36 -17.25
CA ASP A 32 -2.19 2.60 -18.27
C ASP A 32 -3.29 1.69 -17.68
N GLY A 33 -3.52 1.77 -16.37
CA GLY A 33 -4.47 0.91 -15.67
C GLY A 33 -3.91 -0.43 -15.22
N GLN A 34 -2.58 -0.60 -15.21
CA GLN A 34 -1.92 -1.80 -14.70
C GLN A 34 -1.18 -1.54 -13.38
N ILE A 35 -1.30 -2.48 -12.44
CA ILE A 35 -0.63 -2.44 -11.14
C ILE A 35 0.44 -3.53 -11.09
N PRO A 36 1.71 -3.18 -10.89
CA PRO A 36 2.79 -4.15 -10.76
C PRO A 36 2.56 -5.08 -9.56
N THR A 37 2.80 -6.37 -9.74
CA THR A 37 2.85 -7.33 -8.61
C THR A 37 4.26 -7.45 -8.07
N LEU A 38 4.50 -8.27 -7.05
CA LEU A 38 5.85 -8.58 -6.56
C LEU A 38 6.58 -9.57 -7.48
N LYS A 39 5.88 -10.21 -8.42
CA LYS A 39 6.51 -11.02 -9.46
C LYS A 39 6.88 -10.13 -10.65
N ASN A 40 8.18 -10.10 -10.96
CA ASN A 40 8.71 -9.35 -12.10
C ASN A 40 7.97 -9.70 -13.41
N GLY A 41 7.57 -8.67 -14.15
CA GLY A 41 6.89 -8.82 -15.43
C GLY A 41 5.46 -9.33 -15.31
N VAL A 42 4.85 -9.25 -14.13
CA VAL A 42 3.45 -9.59 -13.91
C VAL A 42 2.72 -8.40 -13.31
N TRP A 43 1.68 -7.98 -14.01
CA TRP A 43 0.78 -6.90 -13.62
C TRP A 43 -0.62 -7.45 -13.36
N GLN A 44 -1.37 -6.71 -12.55
CA GLN A 44 -2.79 -6.90 -12.34
C GLN A 44 -3.56 -5.71 -12.90
N LYS A 45 -4.77 -5.95 -13.39
CA LYS A 45 -5.62 -4.86 -13.86
C LYS A 45 -6.06 -4.01 -12.66
N ALA A 46 -5.84 -2.70 -12.73
CA ALA A 46 -6.28 -1.78 -11.70
C ALA A 46 -7.79 -1.85 -11.52
N SER A 47 -8.21 -2.11 -10.28
CA SER A 47 -9.61 -2.04 -9.86
C SER A 47 -10.14 -0.60 -9.96
N PRO A 48 -11.47 -0.39 -10.00
CA PRO A 48 -12.04 0.95 -9.99
C PRO A 48 -11.51 1.87 -8.89
N MET A 49 -11.32 1.37 -7.66
CA MET A 49 -10.78 2.19 -6.57
C MET A 49 -9.30 2.57 -6.79
N LEU A 50 -8.49 1.63 -7.28
CA LEU A 50 -7.08 1.91 -7.57
C LEU A 50 -6.90 2.80 -8.80
N GLN A 51 -7.77 2.68 -9.81
CA GLN A 51 -7.81 3.65 -10.91
C GLN A 51 -8.05 5.06 -10.39
N ALA A 52 -9.02 5.23 -9.49
CA ALA A 52 -9.28 6.52 -8.86
C ALA A 52 -8.07 7.03 -8.05
N ARG A 53 -7.37 6.13 -7.35
CA ARG A 53 -6.14 6.46 -6.61
C ARG A 53 -5.08 7.02 -7.55
N PHE A 54 -4.66 6.24 -8.55
CA PHE A 54 -3.53 6.62 -9.41
C PHE A 54 -3.86 7.75 -10.38
N ALA A 55 -5.15 7.97 -10.68
CA ALA A 55 -5.61 9.15 -11.42
C ALA A 55 -5.67 10.43 -10.56
N HIS A 56 -5.72 10.31 -9.23
CA HIS A 56 -5.80 11.47 -8.33
C HIS A 56 -4.43 11.89 -7.80
N CYS A 57 -3.58 10.94 -7.40
CA CYS A 57 -2.21 11.24 -6.95
C CYS A 57 -1.20 10.13 -7.29
N GLY A 58 0.06 10.54 -7.44
CA GLY A 58 1.24 9.72 -7.64
C GLY A 58 1.79 9.20 -6.30
N ARG A 59 3.10 9.28 -6.09
CA ARG A 59 3.71 8.92 -4.80
C ARG A 59 3.22 9.85 -3.70
N TRP A 60 2.99 9.34 -2.50
CA TRP A 60 2.70 10.16 -1.33
C TRP A 60 3.62 9.78 -0.16
N LEU A 61 4.57 10.67 0.14
CA LEU A 61 5.54 10.46 1.21
C LEU A 61 4.90 10.63 2.59
N SER A 62 5.32 9.79 3.54
CA SER A 62 4.97 9.90 4.97
C SER A 62 3.46 9.87 5.28
N ALA A 63 2.69 9.08 4.53
CA ALA A 63 1.35 8.70 4.93
C ALA A 63 1.39 7.78 6.18
N THR A 64 0.26 7.58 6.87
CA THR A 64 0.21 6.96 8.21
C THR A 64 0.86 5.57 8.29
N HIS A 65 0.75 4.74 7.26
CA HIS A 65 1.32 3.38 7.23
C HIS A 65 2.47 3.26 6.21
N GLY A 66 3.35 4.26 6.23
CA GLY A 66 4.43 4.40 5.26
C GLY A 66 4.04 5.18 4.01
N SER A 67 5.01 5.37 3.14
CA SER A 67 4.86 6.15 1.92
C SER A 67 4.12 5.36 0.85
N TRP A 68 3.08 5.94 0.25
CA TRP A 68 2.36 5.30 -0.85
C TRP A 68 3.20 5.39 -2.13
N LEU A 69 3.41 4.25 -2.77
CA LEU A 69 4.29 4.11 -3.92
C LEU A 69 3.60 4.53 -5.22
N SER A 70 4.31 5.21 -6.12
CA SER A 70 3.83 5.39 -7.49
C SER A 70 3.92 4.07 -8.28
N ILE A 71 3.28 3.99 -9.45
CA ILE A 71 3.40 2.79 -10.31
C ILE A 71 4.86 2.51 -10.70
N SER A 72 5.61 3.56 -11.05
CA SER A 72 7.04 3.42 -11.36
C SER A 72 7.86 2.94 -10.17
N ASP A 73 7.48 3.31 -8.95
CA ASP A 73 8.15 2.80 -7.74
C ASP A 73 7.88 1.32 -7.58
N MET A 74 6.62 0.91 -7.73
CA MET A 74 6.21 -0.49 -7.65
C MET A 74 6.93 -1.37 -8.69
N GLU A 75 7.13 -0.86 -9.91
CA GLU A 75 7.93 -1.56 -10.94
C GLU A 75 9.42 -1.60 -10.59
N MET A 76 9.96 -0.53 -10.00
CA MET A 76 11.37 -0.47 -9.62
C MET A 76 11.74 -1.54 -8.57
N LEU A 77 10.77 -1.98 -7.75
CA LEU A 77 10.97 -3.08 -6.80
C LEU A 77 11.39 -4.41 -7.47
N TRP A 78 11.15 -4.58 -8.76
CA TRP A 78 11.59 -5.76 -9.51
C TRP A 78 13.09 -5.83 -9.77
N GLN A 79 13.79 -4.71 -9.65
CA GLN A 79 15.23 -4.68 -9.87
C GLN A 79 15.95 -5.35 -8.70
N GLU A 80 16.95 -6.18 -8.99
CA GLU A 80 17.80 -6.78 -7.95
C GLU A 80 18.61 -5.71 -7.21
N HIS A 81 19.04 -4.68 -7.93
CA HIS A 81 19.76 -3.54 -7.38
C HIS A 81 19.00 -2.25 -7.69
N ILE A 82 18.64 -1.50 -6.64
CA ILE A 82 17.93 -0.23 -6.73
C ILE A 82 18.87 0.87 -6.23
N GLU A 83 19.25 1.81 -7.09
CA GLU A 83 20.11 2.95 -6.71
C GLU A 83 19.40 3.93 -5.77
N ASN A 84 18.07 4.02 -5.88
CA ASN A 84 17.25 4.85 -5.01
C ASN A 84 17.23 4.26 -3.59
N THR A 85 17.94 4.89 -2.66
CA THR A 85 18.05 4.42 -1.26
C THR A 85 16.68 4.22 -0.61
N PHE A 86 15.75 5.15 -0.79
CA PHE A 86 14.41 5.06 -0.20
C PHE A 86 13.64 3.81 -0.66
N LEU A 87 13.62 3.53 -1.97
CA LEU A 87 12.96 2.34 -2.50
C LEU A 87 13.72 1.05 -2.16
N ASN A 88 15.05 1.12 -2.09
CA ASN A 88 15.88 0.00 -1.68
C ASN A 88 15.59 -0.41 -0.22
N GLU A 89 15.51 0.56 0.69
CA GLU A 89 15.17 0.30 2.11
C GLU A 89 13.74 -0.25 2.25
N ILE A 90 12.75 0.32 1.54
CA ILE A 90 11.38 -0.22 1.54
C ILE A 90 11.36 -1.69 1.08
N LYS A 91 12.09 -2.01 0.00
CA LYS A 91 12.20 -3.38 -0.50
C LYS A 91 12.83 -4.30 0.55
N MET A 92 13.97 -3.90 1.11
CA MET A 92 14.67 -4.66 2.13
C MET A 92 13.79 -4.90 3.37
N ASN A 93 13.08 -3.88 3.84
CA ASN A 93 12.18 -3.99 4.99
C ASN A 93 11.00 -4.94 4.71
N ALA A 94 10.42 -4.87 3.51
CA ALA A 94 9.32 -5.75 3.11
C ALA A 94 9.77 -7.21 2.91
N GLU A 95 11.00 -7.44 2.42
CA GLU A 95 11.58 -8.77 2.30
C GLU A 95 11.95 -9.34 3.68
N ALA A 96 12.50 -8.52 4.57
CA ALA A 96 12.85 -8.93 5.93
C ALA A 96 11.63 -9.22 6.82
N SER A 97 10.52 -8.49 6.65
CA SER A 97 9.30 -8.71 7.43
C SER A 97 8.62 -10.04 7.12
N ARG A 98 8.76 -10.52 5.87
CA ARG A 98 8.22 -11.82 5.42
C ARG A 98 8.62 -12.97 6.34
N ASP A 99 9.88 -12.97 6.80
CA ASP A 99 10.43 -14.07 7.58
C ASP A 99 10.26 -13.85 9.10
N ASN A 100 9.94 -12.62 9.51
CA ASN A 100 9.86 -12.21 10.93
C ASN A 100 8.43 -12.18 11.49
N TRP A 101 7.40 -12.19 10.64
CA TRP A 101 6.01 -12.26 11.08
C TRP A 101 5.34 -13.55 10.66
N ASP A 102 4.85 -14.28 11.67
CA ASP A 102 4.01 -15.45 11.46
C ASP A 102 2.79 -15.07 10.61
N ASN A 103 2.62 -15.75 9.47
CA ASN A 103 1.49 -15.56 8.55
C ASN A 103 1.50 -14.22 7.81
N HIS A 104 2.67 -13.61 7.64
CA HIS A 104 2.83 -12.48 6.74
C HIS A 104 2.29 -12.82 5.34
N VAL A 105 1.55 -11.89 4.74
CA VAL A 105 0.82 -12.09 3.47
C VAL A 105 1.77 -12.53 2.35
N TRP A 106 3.00 -12.02 2.34
CA TRP A 106 4.03 -12.41 1.37
C TRP A 106 4.59 -13.82 1.62
N GLY A 107 4.51 -14.33 2.85
CA GLY A 107 4.80 -15.74 3.15
C GLY A 107 3.64 -16.66 2.77
N LEU A 108 2.40 -16.17 2.83
CA LEU A 108 1.18 -16.96 2.57
C LEU A 108 0.79 -17.07 1.09
N PHE A 109 0.97 -16.00 0.32
CA PHE A 109 0.48 -15.91 -1.06
C PHE A 109 1.61 -15.76 -2.07
N HIS A 110 1.38 -16.27 -3.28
CA HIS A 110 2.33 -16.15 -4.37
C HIS A 110 2.54 -14.67 -4.78
N SER A 111 3.78 -14.30 -5.09
CA SER A 111 4.16 -12.93 -5.48
C SER A 111 3.39 -12.36 -6.68
N ASN A 112 2.80 -13.21 -7.54
CA ASN A 112 1.96 -12.77 -8.68
C ASN A 112 0.53 -12.32 -8.27
N ARG A 113 0.16 -12.52 -7.00
CA ARG A 113 -1.10 -12.07 -6.41
C ARG A 113 -0.91 -10.95 -5.40
N LEU A 114 0.31 -10.44 -5.25
CA LEU A 114 0.63 -9.42 -4.27
C LEU A 114 1.24 -8.21 -4.94
N SER A 115 0.87 -7.03 -4.49
CA SER A 115 1.53 -5.78 -4.84
C SER A 115 1.89 -5.02 -3.57
N LEU A 116 3.12 -4.53 -3.43
CA LEU A 116 3.49 -3.62 -2.35
C LEU A 116 2.99 -2.22 -2.70
N PHE A 117 2.01 -1.71 -1.96
CA PHE A 117 1.34 -0.45 -2.23
C PHE A 117 1.93 0.72 -1.44
N ALA A 118 2.31 0.47 -0.19
CA ALA A 118 2.99 1.45 0.65
C ALA A 118 4.04 0.75 1.53
N GLY A 119 5.06 1.51 1.92
CA GLY A 119 6.11 1.01 2.80
C GLY A 119 6.87 2.14 3.46
N SER A 120 7.48 1.83 4.61
CA SER A 120 8.39 2.72 5.32
C SER A 120 9.84 2.36 5.05
N ASP A 121 10.67 3.38 4.83
CA ASP A 121 12.12 3.27 4.64
C ASP A 121 12.88 3.22 5.98
N PHE A 122 12.20 3.42 7.11
CA PHE A 122 12.82 3.43 8.45
C PHE A 122 12.11 2.55 9.48
N SER A 123 10.92 2.03 9.17
CA SER A 123 10.15 1.09 10.00
C SER A 123 9.72 -0.12 9.17
N TYR A 124 9.10 -1.10 9.81
CA TYR A 124 8.50 -2.26 9.13
C TYR A 124 7.01 -2.05 8.79
N GLU A 125 6.57 -0.80 8.69
CA GLU A 125 5.20 -0.49 8.26
C GLU A 125 5.06 -0.71 6.76
N MET A 126 4.02 -1.43 6.35
CA MET A 126 3.81 -1.77 4.95
C MET A 126 2.35 -2.06 4.65
N VAL A 127 1.97 -1.83 3.40
CA VAL A 127 0.63 -2.10 2.90
C VAL A 127 0.74 -2.93 1.62
N PHE A 128 0.14 -4.11 1.62
CA PHE A 128 0.03 -4.98 0.46
C PHE A 128 -1.39 -4.99 -0.10
N LEU A 129 -1.49 -5.16 -1.41
CA LEU A 129 -2.72 -5.47 -2.12
C LEU A 129 -2.70 -6.95 -2.47
N LEU A 130 -3.73 -7.69 -2.05
CA LEU A 130 -3.93 -9.10 -2.37
C LEU A 130 -5.01 -9.28 -3.44
N TRP A 131 -4.63 -9.84 -4.57
CA TRP A 131 -5.48 -10.07 -5.73
C TRP A 131 -6.12 -11.46 -5.69
N LEU A 132 -7.42 -11.50 -5.41
CA LEU A 132 -8.23 -12.72 -5.37
C LEU A 132 -9.09 -12.84 -6.64
N ASP A 133 -9.14 -14.03 -7.24
CA ASP A 133 -9.83 -14.25 -8.53
C ASP A 133 -11.34 -13.99 -8.47
N SER A 134 -11.94 -14.09 -7.28
CA SER A 134 -13.37 -13.88 -7.04
C SER A 134 -13.76 -12.43 -6.76
N SER A 135 -12.80 -11.49 -6.73
CA SER A 135 -13.03 -10.08 -6.40
C SER A 135 -12.49 -9.15 -7.47
N VAL A 136 -13.19 -8.02 -7.67
CA VAL A 136 -12.71 -6.93 -8.52
C VAL A 136 -11.71 -6.04 -7.77
N GLU A 137 -11.98 -5.77 -6.49
CA GLU A 137 -11.11 -4.99 -5.63
C GLU A 137 -10.13 -5.93 -4.90
N PRO A 138 -8.84 -5.59 -4.82
CA PRO A 138 -7.91 -6.33 -3.99
C PRO A 138 -8.19 -6.05 -2.52
N GLU A 139 -7.90 -7.04 -1.69
CA GLU A 139 -7.88 -6.83 -0.24
C GLU A 139 -6.64 -6.03 0.15
N VAL A 140 -6.77 -5.21 1.18
CA VAL A 140 -5.67 -4.38 1.68
C VAL A 140 -5.18 -4.97 3.00
N TRP A 141 -3.92 -5.37 3.02
CA TRP A 141 -3.24 -5.92 4.19
C TRP A 141 -2.26 -4.88 4.69
N VAL A 142 -2.53 -4.34 5.87
CA VAL A 142 -1.74 -3.30 6.52
C VAL A 142 -0.99 -3.92 7.67
N TYR A 143 0.26 -3.52 7.79
CA TYR A 143 1.12 -3.92 8.87
C TYR A 143 1.68 -2.69 9.54
N ASP A 144 1.45 -2.58 10.83
CA ASP A 144 1.89 -1.44 11.64
C ASP A 144 2.32 -1.88 13.05
N CYS A 145 2.52 -0.92 13.95
CA CYS A 145 2.86 -1.18 15.34
C CYS A 145 1.76 -1.93 16.13
N ASN A 146 0.52 -1.94 15.64
CA ASN A 146 -0.61 -2.65 16.23
C ASN A 146 -0.72 -4.10 15.71
N GLY A 147 -0.02 -4.43 14.62
CA GLY A 147 0.05 -5.76 14.02
C GLY A 147 -0.51 -5.81 12.59
N GLU A 148 -1.08 -6.96 12.23
CA GLU A 148 -1.73 -7.17 10.93
C GLU A 148 -3.17 -6.66 10.99
N SER A 149 -3.54 -5.75 10.10
CA SER A 149 -4.91 -5.32 9.85
C SER A 149 -5.32 -5.65 8.42
N ARG A 150 -6.49 -6.27 8.24
CA ARG A 150 -7.03 -6.64 6.93
C ARG A 150 -8.30 -5.86 6.63
N TYR A 151 -8.35 -5.30 5.43
CA TYR A 151 -9.51 -4.59 4.89
C TYR A 151 -9.98 -5.25 3.61
N LYS A 152 -11.30 -5.27 3.42
CA LYS A 152 -11.94 -5.89 2.26
C LYS A 152 -11.51 -5.24 0.95
N ASP A 153 -11.36 -3.92 0.95
CA ASP A 153 -11.01 -3.12 -0.21
C ASP A 153 -10.36 -1.80 0.23
N PHE A 154 -9.98 -0.99 -0.77
CA PHE A 154 -9.33 0.30 -0.53
C PHE A 154 -10.25 1.33 0.15
N ASP A 155 -11.58 1.24 -0.01
CA ASP A 155 -12.51 2.16 0.63
C ASP A 155 -12.57 1.92 2.14
N ASP A 156 -12.64 0.64 2.54
CA ASP A 156 -12.68 0.27 3.95
C ASP A 156 -11.35 0.61 4.64
N TYR A 157 -10.22 0.44 3.94
CA TYR A 157 -8.93 0.94 4.41
C TYR A 157 -8.92 2.46 4.60
N LEU A 158 -9.41 3.24 3.62
CA LEU A 158 -9.46 4.70 3.72
C LEU A 158 -10.36 5.19 4.86
N LYS A 159 -11.49 4.52 5.13
CA LYS A 159 -12.34 4.85 6.27
C LYS A 159 -11.60 4.66 7.58
N ALA A 160 -10.92 3.53 7.74
CA ALA A 160 -10.13 3.26 8.94
C ALA A 160 -8.98 4.26 9.09
N TYR A 161 -8.29 4.58 7.99
CA TYR A 161 -7.25 5.61 7.93
C TYR A 161 -7.73 6.99 8.40
N LEU A 162 -8.92 7.41 7.97
CA LEU A 162 -9.51 8.72 8.31
C LEU A 162 -10.06 8.78 9.75
N CYS A 163 -10.43 7.64 10.32
CA CYS A 163 -11.02 7.56 11.66
C CYS A 163 -10.00 7.16 12.74
N ASP A 164 -8.72 7.01 12.38
CA ASP A 164 -7.69 6.40 13.23
C ASP A 164 -8.15 5.07 13.86
N ASP A 165 -8.93 4.28 13.09
CA ASP A 165 -9.51 3.01 13.57
C ASP A 165 -8.52 1.86 13.38
N VAL A 166 -7.89 1.47 14.49
CA VAL A 166 -6.95 0.34 14.56
C VAL A 166 -7.63 -0.98 14.95
N SER A 167 -8.96 -1.02 15.10
CA SER A 167 -9.68 -2.20 15.61
C SER A 167 -9.58 -3.43 14.70
N ALA A 168 -9.21 -3.24 13.43
CA ALA A 168 -8.98 -4.32 12.48
C ALA A 168 -7.88 -5.29 12.94
N CYS A 169 -6.85 -4.81 13.66
CA CYS A 169 -5.77 -5.69 14.14
C CYS A 169 -6.23 -6.71 15.19
N SER A 170 -7.32 -6.41 15.90
CA SER A 170 -7.88 -7.28 16.93
C SER A 170 -8.84 -8.34 16.37
N ARG A 171 -9.20 -8.25 15.08
CA ARG A 171 -10.11 -9.20 14.42
C ARG A 171 -9.29 -10.32 13.81
N SER A 172 -9.09 -11.39 14.58
CA SER A 172 -8.44 -12.59 14.05
C SER A 172 -9.35 -13.28 13.04
N TRP A 173 -8.85 -13.46 11.81
CA TRP A 173 -9.51 -14.25 10.77
C TRP A 173 -9.54 -15.76 11.08
N ARG A 174 -8.87 -16.19 12.16
CA ARG A 174 -8.83 -17.60 12.60
C ARG A 174 -10.00 -17.99 13.51
N ALA A 175 -10.82 -17.02 13.92
CA ALA A 175 -11.99 -17.25 14.75
C ALA A 175 -13.26 -17.15 13.89
N GLU A 176 -13.51 -18.19 13.09
CA GLU A 176 -14.86 -18.66 12.78
C GLU A 176 -15.07 -20.04 13.40
#